data_AF-A0A2K2V7L2-F1
#
_entry.id   AF-A0A2K2V7L2-F1
#
_cell.length_a   1.000
_cell.length_b   1.000
_cell.length_c   1.000
_cell.angle_alpha   90.00
_cell.angle_beta   90.00
_cell.angle_gamma   90.00
#
_symmetry.space_group_name_H-M   'P 1'
#
loop_
_entity.id
_entity.type
_entity.pdbx_description
1 polymer ?
#
loop_
_entity_poly.entity_id
_entity_poly.type
_entity_poly.pdbx_seq_one_letter_code
_entity_poly.pdbx_strand_id
1 'polypeptide(L)'
;KENLILVGGPKANTISDEVNGKMKAWFEYSDERKEWIIRSPWNSYFGKGIGVIARGKNPFNEEKEVLLLAGTGFRGSSAAIIGLKKFSELVKRDSALIVRGIDVDGDGIMDDCELLETI
;
A
#
# COMPACT_ATOMS: atom_id res chain seq x y z
N LYS A 1 -15.27 -6.52 -15.55
CA LYS A 1 -14.28 -5.51 -15.12
C LYS A 1 -12.89 -5.97 -15.56
N GLU A 2 -11.96 -5.02 -15.81
CA GLU A 2 -10.58 -5.25 -16.29
C GLU A 2 -9.57 -5.33 -15.14
N ASN A 3 -8.27 -5.44 -15.46
CA ASN A 3 -7.20 -5.21 -14.50
C ASN A 3 -7.27 -3.75 -13.99
N LEU A 4 -6.98 -3.56 -12.70
CA LEU A 4 -7.01 -2.23 -12.07
C LEU A 4 -5.64 -1.89 -11.47
N ILE A 5 -5.22 -0.65 -11.67
CA ILE A 5 -4.15 -0.03 -10.88
C ILE A 5 -4.83 1.03 -10.02
N LEU A 6 -4.77 0.86 -8.71
CA LEU A 6 -5.41 1.74 -7.75
C LEU A 6 -4.34 2.53 -7.00
N VAL A 7 -4.51 3.84 -6.96
CA VAL A 7 -3.64 4.75 -6.21
C VAL A 7 -4.46 5.43 -5.12
N GLY A 8 -3.91 5.45 -3.90
CA GLY A 8 -4.55 6.03 -2.72
C GLY A 8 -5.27 5.01 -1.86
N GLY A 9 -5.19 5.18 -0.54
CA GLY A 9 -5.84 4.27 0.41
C GLY A 9 -7.36 4.46 0.52
N PRO A 10 -8.03 3.61 1.32
CA PRO A 10 -9.50 3.59 1.47
C PRO A 10 -10.13 4.94 1.81
N LYS A 11 -9.43 5.78 2.58
CA LYS A 11 -9.92 7.12 2.95
C LYS A 11 -10.09 8.06 1.76
N ALA A 12 -9.29 7.89 0.69
CA ALA A 12 -9.29 8.78 -0.47
C ALA A 12 -9.86 8.13 -1.75
N ASN A 13 -9.98 6.80 -1.77
CA ASN A 13 -10.42 6.05 -2.94
C ASN A 13 -11.38 4.92 -2.52
N THR A 14 -12.67 5.10 -2.82
CA THR A 14 -13.73 4.13 -2.49
C THR A 14 -13.50 2.75 -3.11
N ILE A 15 -12.92 2.68 -4.31
CA ILE A 15 -12.58 1.39 -4.93
C ILE A 15 -11.44 0.72 -4.16
N SER A 16 -10.51 1.49 -3.60
CA SER A 16 -9.46 0.95 -2.73
C SER A 16 -10.03 0.42 -1.41
N ASP A 17 -11.09 1.03 -0.87
CA ASP A 17 -11.83 0.51 0.29
C ASP A 17 -12.52 -0.83 -0.02
N GLU A 18 -13.19 -0.94 -1.16
CA GLU A 18 -13.86 -2.17 -1.58
C GLU A 18 -12.90 -3.35 -1.78
N VAL A 19 -11.66 -3.11 -2.23
CA VAL A 19 -10.65 -4.18 -2.40
C VAL A 19 -9.83 -4.45 -1.13
N ASN A 20 -9.84 -3.55 -0.16
CA ASN A 20 -8.92 -3.52 0.99
C ASN A 20 -8.85 -4.87 1.72
N GLY A 21 -10.01 -5.41 2.12
CA GLY A 21 -10.10 -6.66 2.88
C GLY A 21 -9.78 -7.94 2.08
N LYS A 22 -9.39 -7.82 0.81
CA LYS A 22 -8.99 -8.95 -0.06
C LYS A 22 -7.49 -8.98 -0.34
N MET A 23 -6.75 -7.99 0.14
CA MET A 23 -5.30 -7.87 -0.03
C MET A 23 -4.55 -8.55 1.12
N LYS A 24 -3.30 -8.96 0.87
CA LYS A 24 -2.41 -9.54 1.90
C LYS A 24 -2.02 -8.55 2.98
N ALA A 25 -2.01 -7.26 2.65
CA ALA A 25 -1.89 -6.16 3.59
C ALA A 25 -3.10 -5.24 3.43
N TRP A 26 -3.68 -4.81 4.54
CA TRP A 26 -4.92 -4.02 4.55
C TRP A 26 -4.80 -2.81 5.46
N PHE A 27 -5.65 -1.83 5.21
CA PHE A 27 -5.80 -0.63 6.02
C PHE A 27 -6.92 -0.84 7.03
N GLU A 28 -6.72 -0.39 8.26
CA GLU A 28 -7.77 -0.34 9.28
C GLU A 28 -7.65 0.93 10.11
N TYR A 29 -8.76 1.39 10.66
CA TYR A 29 -8.75 2.49 11.62
C TYR A 29 -8.46 1.94 13.02
N SER A 30 -7.36 2.38 13.63
CA SER A 30 -6.99 2.01 14.99
C SER A 30 -7.67 2.94 16.00
N ASP A 31 -8.57 2.39 16.82
CA ASP A 31 -9.24 3.15 17.88
C ASP A 31 -8.29 3.60 19.00
N GLU A 32 -7.24 2.83 19.27
CA GLU A 32 -6.21 3.14 20.26
C GLU A 32 -5.37 4.34 19.81
N ARG A 33 -4.95 4.35 18.54
CA ARG A 33 -4.09 5.41 17.99
C ARG A 33 -4.86 6.58 17.38
N LYS A 34 -6.18 6.43 17.19
CA LYS A 34 -7.04 7.40 16.50
C LYS A 34 -6.51 7.76 15.10
N GLU A 35 -5.97 6.77 14.39
CA GLU A 35 -5.43 6.94 13.04
C GLU A 35 -5.65 5.68 12.18
N TRP A 36 -5.56 5.85 10.86
CA TRP A 36 -5.47 4.73 9.94
C TRP A 36 -4.08 4.11 10.03
N ILE A 37 -4.03 2.79 10.11
CA ILE A 37 -2.80 1.99 10.11
C ILE A 37 -2.86 0.96 8.98
N ILE A 38 -1.70 0.38 8.68
CA ILE A 38 -1.56 -0.74 7.77
C ILE A 38 -1.28 -2.00 8.60
N ARG A 39 -2.00 -3.08 8.30
CA ARG A 39 -1.79 -4.39 8.90
C ARG A 39 -1.26 -5.37 7.86
N SER A 40 -0.42 -6.27 8.33
CA SER A 40 -0.08 -7.53 7.67
C SER A 40 -0.49 -8.68 8.60
N PRO A 41 -0.38 -9.95 8.15
CA PRO A 41 -0.63 -11.09 9.03
C PRO A 41 0.28 -11.12 10.27
N TRP A 42 1.44 -10.47 10.19
CA TRP A 42 2.50 -10.56 11.20
C TRP A 42 2.67 -9.27 12.00
N ASN A 43 2.40 -8.12 11.39
CA ASN A 43 2.80 -6.82 11.93
C ASN A 43 1.76 -5.72 11.71
N SER A 44 1.99 -4.59 12.37
CA SER A 44 1.18 -3.38 12.26
C SER A 44 2.09 -2.19 12.06
N TYR A 45 1.77 -1.38 11.05
CA TYR A 45 2.57 -0.26 10.62
C TYR A 45 1.76 1.02 10.71
N PHE A 46 2.40 2.05 11.26
CA PHE A 46 1.81 3.37 11.48
C PHE A 46 2.80 4.44 11.02
N GLY A 47 2.30 5.65 10.80
CA GLY A 47 3.08 6.78 10.32
C GLY A 47 2.79 7.15 8.86
N LYS A 48 2.91 8.45 8.58
CA LYS A 48 2.46 9.06 7.31
C LYS A 48 3.27 8.62 6.09
N GLY A 49 4.50 8.14 6.28
CA GLY A 49 5.42 7.71 5.22
C GLY A 49 5.36 6.22 4.90
N ILE A 50 4.48 5.45 5.55
CA ILE A 50 4.34 4.02 5.27
C ILE A 50 3.42 3.81 4.07
N GLY A 51 3.90 3.02 3.11
CA GLY A 51 3.19 2.63 1.90
C GLY A 51 3.04 1.11 1.78
N VAL A 52 2.06 0.70 1.00
CA VAL A 52 1.74 -0.68 0.61
C VAL A 52 1.74 -0.75 -0.90
N ILE A 53 2.41 -1.78 -1.42
CA ILE A 53 2.27 -2.25 -2.79
C ILE A 53 1.64 -3.64 -2.70
N ALA A 54 0.35 -3.76 -3.00
CA ALA A 54 -0.35 -5.05 -2.92
C ALA A 54 -0.86 -5.46 -4.30
N ARG A 55 -0.59 -6.70 -4.70
CA ARG A 55 -1.11 -7.28 -5.94
C ARG A 55 -1.95 -8.49 -5.62
N GLY A 56 -3.23 -8.46 -5.98
CA GLY A 56 -4.19 -9.51 -5.67
C GLY A 56 -5.20 -9.74 -6.79
N LYS A 57 -6.11 -10.69 -6.59
CA LYS A 57 -7.26 -10.89 -7.48
C LYS A 57 -8.17 -9.66 -7.44
N ASN A 58 -8.74 -9.32 -8.59
CA ASN A 58 -9.79 -8.31 -8.64
C ASN A 58 -11.09 -8.91 -8.06
N PRO A 59 -11.64 -8.36 -6.94
CA PRO A 59 -12.85 -8.91 -6.32
C PRO A 59 -14.11 -8.75 -7.18
N PHE A 60 -14.04 -7.95 -8.23
CA PHE A 60 -15.14 -7.75 -9.18
C PHE A 60 -15.04 -8.65 -10.42
N ASN A 61 -13.91 -9.33 -10.61
CA ASN A 61 -13.67 -10.31 -11.65
C ASN A 61 -12.41 -11.12 -11.30
N GLU A 62 -12.56 -12.36 -10.81
CA GLU A 62 -11.43 -13.16 -10.33
C GLU A 62 -10.40 -13.55 -11.41
N GLU A 63 -10.74 -13.41 -12.69
CA GLU A 63 -9.82 -13.62 -13.81
C GLU A 63 -8.88 -12.42 -14.04
N LYS A 64 -9.14 -11.30 -13.38
CA LYS A 64 -8.35 -10.07 -13.47
C LYS A 64 -7.65 -9.78 -12.15
N GLU A 65 -6.74 -8.81 -12.17
CA GLU A 65 -5.91 -8.45 -11.04
C GLU A 65 -6.07 -6.98 -10.64
N VAL A 66 -5.72 -6.70 -9.39
CA VAL A 66 -5.59 -5.35 -8.83
C VAL A 66 -4.16 -5.18 -8.38
N LEU A 67 -3.55 -4.06 -8.76
CA LEU A 67 -2.33 -3.52 -8.15
C LEU A 67 -2.71 -2.27 -7.34
N LEU A 68 -2.59 -2.35 -6.02
CA LEU A 68 -2.87 -1.27 -5.09
C LEU A 68 -1.55 -0.61 -4.65
N LEU A 69 -1.46 0.71 -4.82
CA LEU A 69 -0.35 1.57 -4.40
C LEU A 69 -0.90 2.63 -3.44
N ALA A 70 -0.77 2.37 -2.14
CA ALA A 70 -1.48 3.16 -1.14
C ALA A 70 -0.67 3.35 0.14
N GLY A 71 -0.84 4.51 0.78
CA GLY A 71 -0.49 4.71 2.17
C GLY A 71 -1.69 5.23 2.95
N THR A 72 -1.50 5.46 4.26
CA THR A 72 -2.50 6.10 5.13
C THR A 72 -2.73 7.58 4.78
N GLY A 73 -1.84 8.14 3.96
CA GLY A 73 -1.95 9.46 3.34
C GLY A 73 -1.02 9.58 2.11
N PHE A 74 -0.91 10.80 1.55
CA PHE A 74 -0.20 11.03 0.28
C PHE A 74 1.28 10.64 0.32
N ARG A 75 1.97 10.85 1.45
CA ARG A 75 3.40 10.50 1.62
C ARG A 75 3.61 8.99 1.49
N GLY A 76 2.78 8.19 2.14
CA GLY A 76 2.80 6.74 2.03
C GLY A 76 2.42 6.22 0.64
N SER A 77 1.44 6.85 -0.03
CA SER A 77 1.14 6.53 -1.44
C SER A 77 2.33 6.83 -2.36
N SER A 78 3.04 7.94 -2.12
CA SER A 78 4.26 8.28 -2.86
C SER A 78 5.36 7.25 -2.59
N ALA A 79 5.54 6.85 -1.33
CA ALA A 79 6.47 5.78 -0.95
C ALA A 79 6.16 4.45 -1.66
N ALA A 80 4.87 4.08 -1.79
CA ALA A 80 4.47 2.87 -2.52
C ALA A 80 4.82 2.96 -4.02
N ILE A 81 4.67 4.12 -4.65
CA ILE A 81 5.03 4.31 -6.06
C ILE A 81 6.55 4.20 -6.24
N ILE A 82 7.34 4.82 -5.36
CA ILE A 82 8.81 4.71 -5.36
C ILE A 82 9.23 3.27 -5.12
N GLY A 83 8.58 2.58 -4.18
CA GLY A 83 8.83 1.18 -3.88
C GLY A 83 8.48 0.26 -5.03
N LEU A 84 7.41 0.53 -5.79
CA LEU A 84 7.10 -0.24 -7.00
C LEU A 84 8.23 -0.12 -8.02
N LYS A 85 8.80 1.08 -8.20
CA LYS A 85 9.94 1.29 -9.09
C LYS A 85 11.19 0.53 -8.59
N LYS A 86 11.46 0.56 -7.28
CA LYS A 86 12.69 0.01 -6.68
C LYS A 86 12.66 -1.50 -6.49
N PHE A 87 11.48 -2.08 -6.23
CA PHE A 87 11.28 -3.47 -5.84
C PHE A 87 10.28 -4.20 -6.75
N SER A 88 10.15 -3.77 -8.01
CA SER A 88 9.18 -4.30 -8.98
C SER A 88 9.23 -5.82 -9.13
N GLU A 89 10.42 -6.39 -8.99
CA GLU A 89 10.72 -7.82 -9.09
C GLU A 89 10.11 -8.64 -7.95
N LEU A 90 9.86 -8.02 -6.79
CA LEU A 90 9.26 -8.64 -5.62
C LEU A 90 7.72 -8.61 -5.67
N VAL A 91 7.12 -7.79 -6.53
CA VAL A 91 5.66 -7.67 -6.66
C VAL A 91 5.10 -8.83 -7.49
N LYS A 92 4.92 -9.98 -6.83
CA LYS A 92 4.33 -11.18 -7.41
C LYS A 92 2.80 -11.17 -7.32
N ARG A 93 2.15 -12.12 -7.99
CA ARG A 93 0.72 -12.34 -7.82
C ARG A 93 0.43 -12.78 -6.38
N ASP A 94 -0.63 -12.23 -5.78
CA ASP A 94 -1.04 -12.51 -4.40
C ASP A 94 0.04 -12.17 -3.36
N SER A 95 0.69 -11.01 -3.53
CA SER A 95 1.75 -10.51 -2.64
C SER A 95 1.46 -9.11 -2.11
N ALA A 96 2.12 -8.74 -1.03
CA ALA A 96 2.18 -7.36 -0.58
C ALA A 96 3.58 -6.99 -0.09
N LEU A 97 4.00 -5.76 -0.38
CA LEU A 97 5.20 -5.15 0.15
C LEU A 97 4.81 -3.97 1.03
N ILE A 98 5.41 -3.90 2.22
CA ILE A 98 5.33 -2.72 3.10
C ILE A 98 6.63 -1.95 2.94
N VAL A 99 6.52 -0.66 2.65
CA VAL A 99 7.68 0.23 2.46
C VAL A 99 7.59 1.45 3.33
N ARG A 100 8.73 2.03 3.68
CA ARG A 100 8.84 3.35 4.31
C ARG A 100 9.51 4.32 3.35
N GLY A 101 8.83 5.41 3.05
CA GLY A 101 9.43 6.52 2.28
C GLY A 101 10.49 7.25 3.10
N ILE A 102 11.54 7.66 2.42
CA ILE A 102 12.68 8.41 2.95
C ILE A 102 12.78 9.71 2.16
N ASP A 103 12.76 10.81 2.91
CA ASP A 103 13.06 12.16 2.45
C ASP A 103 14.57 12.37 2.68
N VAL A 104 15.36 12.28 1.62
CA VAL A 104 16.83 12.17 1.73
C VAL A 104 17.47 13.54 1.92
N ASP A 105 16.92 14.56 1.26
CA ASP A 105 17.44 15.93 1.30
C ASP A 105 16.67 16.86 2.25
N GLY A 106 15.55 16.39 2.82
CA GLY A 106 14.78 17.09 3.84
C GLY A 106 13.81 18.12 3.28
N ASP A 107 13.50 18.09 1.98
CA ASP A 107 12.60 19.06 1.34
C ASP A 107 11.10 18.76 1.57
N GLY A 108 10.79 17.61 2.18
CA GLY A 108 9.45 17.15 2.48
C GLY A 108 8.80 16.26 1.42
N ILE A 109 9.52 15.99 0.32
CA ILE A 109 9.21 15.02 -0.73
C ILE A 109 9.84 13.68 -0.36
N MET A 110 9.25 12.58 -0.83
CA MET A 110 9.84 11.26 -0.65
C MET A 110 10.66 10.97 -1.91
N ASP A 111 11.96 10.70 -1.75
CA ASP A 111 12.87 10.46 -2.89
C ASP A 111 13.37 9.03 -2.96
N ASP A 112 13.33 8.32 -1.84
CA ASP A 112 13.66 6.92 -1.75
C ASP A 112 12.69 6.17 -0.84
N CYS A 113 12.83 4.86 -0.77
CA CYS A 113 12.16 4.04 0.23
C CYS A 113 12.99 2.81 0.65
N GLU A 114 12.73 2.33 1.85
CA GLU A 114 13.20 1.05 2.35
C GLU A 114 12.06 0.02 2.39
N LEU A 115 12.39 -1.25 2.13
CA LEU A 115 11.47 -2.36 2.29
C LEU A 115 11.43 -2.75 3.78
N LEU A 116 10.23 -2.74 4.36
CA LEU A 116 10.01 -3.17 5.74
C LEU A 116 9.61 -4.65 5.81
N GLU A 117 8.74 -5.09 4.89
CA GLU A 117 8.20 -6.45 4.89
C GLU A 117 7.75 -6.87 3.48
N THR A 118 7.88 -8.17 3.20
CA THR A 118 7.30 -8.86 2.04
C THR A 118 6.39 -9.96 2.54
N ILE A 119 5.20 -10.05 1.95
CA ILE A 119 4.12 -11.00 2.27
C ILE A 119 3.72 -11.76 1.02
#